data_AF-A0A946IDM3-F1
#
_entry.id   AF-A0A946IDM3-F1
#
_cell.length_a   1.000
_cell.length_b   1.000
_cell.length_c   1.000
_cell.angle_alpha   90.00
_cell.angle_beta   90.00
_cell.angle_gamma   90.00
#
_symmetry.space_group_name_H-M   'P 1'
#
loop_
_entity.id
_entity.type
_entity.pdbx_description
1 polymer ?
#
loop_
_entity_poly.entity_id
_entity_poly.type
_entity_poly.pdbx_seq_one_letter_code
_entity_poly.pdbx_strand_id
1 'polypeptide(L)'
;MAQLLTESPLRSVVKGFTWRLVATFTTILIVYFITGEQAKAMQIGAIEFVTKFVVYYFHERAWLRVSFGQSRVDPEGSPDFD
;
A
#
# COMPACT_ATOMS: atom_id res chain seq x y z
N MET A 1 16.42 -19.79 15.13
CA MET A 1 16.34 -18.39 14.68
C MET A 1 15.62 -18.39 13.35
N ALA A 2 14.36 -17.97 13.34
CA ALA A 2 13.52 -18.01 12.15
C ALA A 2 14.10 -17.09 11.08
N GLN A 3 14.09 -17.60 9.86
CA GLN A 3 14.72 -17.08 8.66
C GLN A 3 14.53 -15.56 8.51
N LEU A 4 15.66 -14.86 8.42
CA LEU A 4 15.80 -13.61 7.69
C LEU A 4 15.56 -13.91 6.20
N LEU A 5 14.31 -14.16 5.81
CA LEU A 5 13.94 -14.09 4.40
C LEU A 5 13.91 -12.60 4.08
N THR A 6 15.03 -12.08 3.62
CA THR A 6 15.09 -10.81 2.89
C THR A 6 14.16 -10.97 1.69
N GLU A 7 12.86 -10.65 1.87
CA GLU A 7 11.87 -10.76 0.82
C GLU A 7 12.36 -9.86 -0.31
N SER A 8 12.59 -10.44 -1.50
CA SER A 8 13.00 -9.62 -2.63
C SER A 8 11.95 -8.52 -2.84
N PRO A 9 12.34 -7.27 -3.13
CA PRO A 9 11.40 -6.17 -3.34
C PRO A 9 10.30 -6.55 -4.35
N LEU A 10 10.66 -7.39 -5.32
CA LEU A 10 9.79 -7.93 -6.35
C LEU A 10 8.71 -8.87 -5.78
N ARG A 11 9.04 -9.75 -4.82
CA ARG A 11 8.05 -10.62 -4.15
C ARG A 11 7.05 -9.80 -3.33
N SER A 12 7.50 -8.76 -2.64
CA SER A 12 6.62 -7.90 -1.84
C SER A 12 5.67 -7.06 -2.71
N VAL A 13 6.16 -6.54 -3.84
CA VAL A 13 5.32 -5.85 -4.85
C VAL A 13 4.28 -6.79 -5.45
N VAL A 14 4.68 -8.00 -5.86
CA VAL A 14 3.74 -8.99 -6.42
C VAL A 14 2.68 -9.38 -5.38
N LYS A 15 3.08 -9.64 -4.14
CA LYS A 15 2.15 -9.95 -3.04
C LYS A 15 1.17 -8.81 -2.79
N GLY A 16 1.65 -7.57 -2.79
CA GLY A 16 0.80 -6.37 -2.65
C GLY A 16 -0.18 -6.21 -3.81
N PHE A 17 0.26 -6.49 -5.04
CA PHE A 17 -0.60 -6.45 -6.22
C PHE A 17 -1.68 -7.54 -6.19
N THR A 18 -1.32 -8.78 -5.83
CA THR A 18 -2.28 -9.87 -5.64
C THR A 18 -3.31 -9.51 -4.57
N TRP A 19 -2.88 -8.95 -3.43
CA TRP A 19 -3.81 -8.53 -2.39
C TRP A 19 -4.78 -7.44 -2.86
N ARG A 20 -4.30 -6.50 -3.68
CA ARG A 20 -5.16 -5.44 -4.27
C ARG A 20 -6.21 -6.01 -5.21
N LEU A 21 -5.85 -6.98 -6.04
CA LEU A 21 -6.80 -7.66 -6.93
C LEU A 21 -7.85 -8.44 -6.14
N VAL A 22 -7.44 -9.17 -5.10
CA VAL A 22 -8.36 -9.91 -4.24
C VAL A 22 -9.34 -8.95 -3.56
N ALA A 23 -8.86 -7.86 -2.98
CA ALA A 23 -9.70 -6.88 -2.29
C ALA A 23 -10.76 -6.26 -3.22
N THR A 24 -10.37 -5.81 -4.42
CA THR A 24 -11.34 -5.24 -5.38
C THR A 24 -12.32 -6.29 -5.86
N PHE A 25 -11.89 -7.54 -6.08
CA PHE A 25 -12.78 -8.63 -6.45
C PHE A 25 -13.79 -8.95 -5.34
N THR A 26 -13.35 -8.97 -4.07
CA THR A 26 -14.24 -9.15 -2.93
C THR A 26 -15.30 -8.04 -2.86
N THR A 27 -14.94 -6.79 -3.08
CA THR A 27 -15.91 -5.67 -3.10
C THR A 27 -16.96 -5.87 -4.20
N ILE A 28 -16.54 -6.20 -5.42
CA ILE A 28 -17.47 -6.45 -6.54
C ILE A 28 -18.42 -7.60 -6.20
N LEU A 29 -17.90 -8.70 -5.64
CA LEU A 29 -18.72 -9.84 -5.22
C LEU A 29 -19.71 -9.46 -4.12
N ILE A 30 -19.29 -8.74 -3.08
CA ILE A 30 -20.16 -8.31 -1.98
C ILE A 30 -21.32 -7.46 -2.53
N VAL A 31 -21.01 -6.47 -3.37
CA VAL A 31 -22.04 -5.61 -3.98
C VAL A 31 -22.98 -6.44 -4.85
N TYR A 32 -22.44 -7.38 -5.64
CA TYR A 32 -23.24 -8.25 -6.48
C TYR A 32 -24.17 -9.15 -5.66
N PHE A 33 -23.68 -9.77 -4.59
CA PHE A 33 -24.50 -10.61 -3.72
C PHE A 33 -25.60 -9.83 -2.98
N ILE A 34 -25.34 -8.59 -2.59
CA ILE A 34 -26.33 -7.74 -1.91
C ILE A 34 -27.37 -7.21 -2.90
N THR A 35 -26.94 -6.77 -4.08
CA THR A 35 -27.80 -6.01 -5.00
C THR A 35 -28.43 -6.90 -6.08
N GLY A 36 -27.82 -8.03 -6.41
CA GLY A 36 -28.17 -8.89 -7.55
C GLY A 36 -27.88 -8.28 -8.93
N GLU A 37 -27.38 -7.05 -8.98
CA GLU A 37 -27.25 -6.25 -10.21
C GLU A 37 -25.78 -6.08 -10.63
N GLN A 38 -25.40 -6.71 -11.74
CA GLN A 38 -24.01 -6.73 -12.24
C GLN A 38 -23.49 -5.32 -12.60
N ALA A 39 -24.36 -4.47 -13.17
CA ALA A 39 -23.98 -3.12 -13.57
C ALA A 39 -23.57 -2.25 -12.37
N LYS A 40 -24.30 -2.35 -11.26
CA LYS A 40 -23.98 -1.64 -10.01
C LYS A 40 -22.70 -2.17 -9.36
N ALA A 41 -22.51 -3.49 -9.35
CA ALA A 41 -21.30 -4.11 -8.83
C ALA A 41 -20.03 -3.63 -9.56
N MET A 42 -20.07 -3.55 -10.89
CA MET A 42 -18.97 -3.02 -11.68
C MET A 42 -18.76 -1.51 -11.46
N GLN A 43 -19.83 -0.71 -11.38
CA GLN A 43 -19.71 0.72 -11.09
C GLN A 43 -19.05 0.97 -9.73
N ILE A 44 -19.49 0.27 -8.68
CA ILE A 44 -18.90 0.43 -7.34
C ILE A 44 -17.46 -0.05 -7.32
N GLY A 45 -17.14 -1.19 -7.96
CA GLY A 45 -15.75 -1.66 -8.08
C GLY A 45 -14.84 -0.66 -8.79
N ALA A 46 -15.31 -0.04 -9.88
CA ALA A 46 -14.55 0.98 -10.60
C ALA A 46 -14.33 2.24 -9.77
N ILE A 47 -15.37 2.72 -9.07
CA ILE A 47 -15.27 3.87 -8.16
C ILE A 47 -14.33 3.56 -7.00
N GLU A 48 -14.41 2.37 -6.40
CA GLU A 48 -13.51 1.93 -5.32
C GLU A 48 -12.05 1.97 -5.77
N PHE A 49 -11.77 1.43 -6.96
CA PHE A 49 -10.43 1.44 -7.54
C PHE A 49 -9.88 2.86 -7.69
N VAL A 50 -10.62 3.76 -8.34
CA VAL A 50 -10.20 5.16 -8.55
C VAL A 50 -10.05 5.91 -7.22
N THR A 51 -11.00 5.72 -6.30
CA THR A 51 -10.98 6.34 -4.98
C THR A 51 -9.72 5.94 -4.21
N LYS A 52 -9.31 4.67 -4.30
CA LYS A 52 -8.09 4.17 -3.65
C LYS A 52 -6.83 4.86 -4.17
N PHE A 53 -6.75 5.12 -5.48
CA PHE A 53 -5.63 5.89 -6.04
C PHE A 53 -5.58 7.30 -5.48
N VAL A 54 -6.73 7.99 -5.47
CA VAL A 54 -6.83 9.36 -4.95
C VAL A 54 -6.44 9.40 -3.47
N VAL A 55 -7.02 8.53 -2.65
CA VAL A 55 -6.72 8.44 -1.21
C VAL A 55 -5.25 8.08 -0.97
N TYR A 56 -4.68 7.14 -1.74
CA TYR A 56 -3.27 6.78 -1.60
C TYR A 56 -2.35 7.95 -1.92
N TYR A 57 -2.61 8.71 -2.98
CA TYR A 57 -1.85 9.91 -3.32
C TYR A 57 -1.90 10.95 -2.18
N PHE A 58 -3.08 11.24 -1.65
CA PHE A 58 -3.22 12.17 -0.53
C PHE A 58 -2.57 11.64 0.75
N HIS A 59 -2.65 10.33 1.01
CA HIS A 59 -1.99 9.68 2.12
C HIS A 59 -0.47 9.81 2.03
N GLU A 60 0.13 9.51 0.88
CA GLU A 60 1.56 9.69 0.64
C GLU A 60 1.95 11.16 0.79
N ARG A 61 1.17 12.09 0.23
CA ARG A 61 1.44 13.52 0.36
C ARG A 61 1.29 14.03 1.79
N ALA A 62 0.35 13.51 2.57
CA ALA A 62 0.22 13.80 4.00
C ALA A 62 1.41 13.23 4.78
N TRP A 63 1.84 12.00 4.46
CA TRP A 63 2.97 11.35 5.09
C TRP A 63 4.29 12.09 4.84
N LEU A 64 4.50 12.62 3.63
CA LEU A 64 5.66 13.47 3.31
C LEU A 64 5.71 14.76 4.13
N ARG A 65 4.57 15.26 4.62
CA ARG A 65 4.52 16.42 5.52
C ARG A 65 4.77 16.03 6.98
N VAL A 66 4.59 14.76 7.32
CA VAL A 66 4.82 14.22 8.66
C VAL A 66 6.28 13.77 8.74
N SER A 67 7.15 14.66 9.24
CA SER A 67 8.58 14.41 9.50
C SER A 67 8.81 13.47 10.68
N PHE A 68 8.15 12.32 10.72
CA PHE A 68 8.31 11.37 11.81
C PHE A 68 9.50 10.44 11.52
N GLY A 69 10.61 10.63 12.24
CA GLY A 69 11.74 9.71 12.25
C GLY A 69 12.91 10.02 11.30
N GLN A 70 13.08 11.27 10.84
CA GLN A 70 14.35 11.65 10.21
C GLN A 70 15.45 11.75 11.28
N SER A 71 16.11 10.63 11.59
CA SER A 71 17.40 10.68 12.27
C SER A 71 18.38 11.35 11.31
N ARG A 72 18.79 12.58 11.61
CA ARG A 72 19.98 13.16 11.00
C ARG A 72 21.13 12.19 11.31
N VAL A 73 21.66 11.55 10.28
CA VAL A 73 22.97 10.93 10.39
C VAL A 73 23.94 12.08 10.27
N ASP A 74 24.36 12.60 11.41
CA ASP A 74 25.42 13.61 11.47
C ASP A 74 26.70 12.98 10.91
N PRO A 75 27.41 13.59 9.93
CA PRO A 75 28.62 13.00 9.35
C PRO A 75 29.84 13.02 10.27
N GLU A 76 29.70 13.43 11.52
CA GLU A 76 30.82 13.79 12.37
C GLU A 76 31.07 12.72 13.44
N GLY A 77 31.95 11.81 13.07
CA GLY A 77 32.45 10.76 13.93
C GLY A 77 33.63 10.07 13.26
N SER A 78 34.62 10.85 12.79
CA SER A 78 35.96 10.29 12.62
C SER A 78 36.46 9.96 14.03
N PRO A 79 36.70 8.68 14.37
CA PRO A 79 37.33 8.39 15.64
C PRO A 79 38.79 8.80 15.50
N ASP A 80 39.17 9.87 16.19
CA ASP A 80 40.58 10.20 16.42
C ASP A 80 41.15 9.12 17.35
N PHE A 81 41.81 8.14 16.74
CA PHE A 81 42.61 7.15 17.44
C PHE A 81 43.99 7.74 17.69
N ASP A 82 44.10 8.63 18.67
CA ASP A 82 45.36 8.97 19.35
C ASP A 82 45.68 7.93 20.44
#